data_AF-A0A7K0H0E3-F1
#
_entry.id   AF-A0A7K0H0E3-F1
#
_cell.length_a   1.000
_cell.length_b   1.000
_cell.length_c   1.000
_cell.angle_alpha   90.00
_cell.angle_beta   90.00
_cell.angle_gamma   90.00
#
_symmetry.space_group_name_H-M   'P 1'
#
loop_
_entity.id
_entity.type
_entity.pdbx_description
1 polymer ?
#
loop_
_entity_poly.entity_id
_entity_poly.type
_entity_poly.pdbx_seq_one_letter_code
_entity_poly.pdbx_strand_id
1 'polypeptide(L)'
;MKKYFLAVASFFIYSHISLGQVYPGQMDSTFVPVRSHHYDPELTFDFCVNEPAWSNQAGIHSAFGSTDRLYFRKEVPVNHDNDLSSSYSTTVWRGERANAQILVWSSEALEQVRVSTQDLRSAEGNIIPKDRITFELVRYVLSNYPYAEKKAICGESPYKSGFLMPDRFETLDRFDLPSQTTRPVWMMVDVPRGTAPGTYKGQVEVRAKGKAPQLLNLEIVVQNQLLPYPKDWKYRLDLWQNPWAVAWYNHVEPWSPEHKMLLKQHLKHYADAGGTYITTYGVHSPWSDNSYMIEGGMIEWIKKADGTWAFDYKIFDEYVELAMECGIDEAITLYTPIPWGFRHRYKDEATGDYSYINWAPSSKEFKKMWNIFLTDFKFHLEAKSWLDITYIGINENPMEETLAAINVVRNHDKCWKITYAGNWHKELDGLLDDYSFLYGEEPTIAEQKARAATGRTSTVYVCCNPPIPNNFVFSPPIEGRWISWYVMAYGYDGFLRWAYDAWPEDADRDARHGSWAAGDCYMVYPGGKSCIRFEKMREGIVDFEKVRILRELTAQSGNAQAQGLLKQLDQHLSIFPKEKEFDENKISANVRKGNLIIRQLSDLLAK
;
A
#
# COMPACT_ATOMS: atom_id res chain seq x y z
N MET A 1 -77.05 1.82 -40.17
CA MET A 1 -78.40 1.52 -39.62
C MET A 1 -78.49 0.02 -39.36
N LYS A 2 -78.79 -0.39 -38.12
CA LYS A 2 -79.18 -1.75 -37.65
C LYS A 2 -78.10 -2.84 -37.77
N LYS A 3 -78.00 -3.85 -36.90
CA LYS A 3 -78.33 -4.19 -35.49
C LYS A 3 -77.81 -5.64 -35.34
N TYR A 4 -77.36 -6.00 -34.14
CA TYR A 4 -76.83 -7.31 -33.70
C TYR A 4 -77.71 -8.55 -34.01
N PHE A 5 -77.09 -9.74 -34.11
CA PHE A 5 -77.38 -11.02 -33.40
C PHE A 5 -76.50 -12.16 -34.00
N LEU A 6 -75.46 -12.65 -33.29
CA LEU A 6 -75.38 -13.87 -32.44
C LEU A 6 -75.58 -15.22 -33.19
N ALA A 7 -74.53 -16.05 -33.28
CA ALA A 7 -74.54 -17.49 -32.96
C ALA A 7 -73.16 -18.18 -33.16
N VAL A 8 -72.62 -18.59 -32.02
CA VAL A 8 -71.64 -19.63 -31.66
C VAL A 8 -71.40 -20.79 -32.66
N ALA A 9 -70.12 -21.12 -32.91
CA ALA A 9 -69.57 -22.49 -32.77
C ALA A 9 -68.04 -22.56 -32.99
N SER A 10 -67.35 -22.93 -31.90
CA SER A 10 -66.07 -23.63 -31.70
C SER A 10 -65.14 -23.97 -32.88
N PHE A 11 -63.82 -23.86 -32.69
CA PHE A 11 -62.85 -24.99 -32.81
C PHE A 11 -61.40 -24.55 -32.41
N PHE A 12 -60.89 -25.16 -31.32
CA PHE A 12 -59.50 -25.46 -30.94
C PHE A 12 -58.35 -24.46 -31.18
N ILE A 13 -57.83 -23.89 -30.08
CA ILE A 13 -56.42 -23.49 -29.96
C ILE A 13 -55.73 -24.56 -29.11
N TYR A 14 -54.88 -25.37 -29.75
CA TYR A 14 -53.86 -26.15 -29.06
C TYR A 14 -52.79 -25.19 -28.53
N SER A 15 -52.79 -24.88 -27.24
CA SER A 15 -51.59 -24.39 -26.57
C SER A 15 -50.70 -25.59 -26.26
N HIS A 16 -49.61 -25.72 -27.00
CA HIS A 16 -48.49 -26.57 -26.56
C HIS A 16 -47.88 -25.93 -25.32
N ILE A 17 -48.36 -26.33 -24.15
CA ILE A 17 -47.59 -26.18 -22.91
C ILE A 17 -46.50 -27.25 -23.00
N SER A 18 -45.30 -26.87 -23.45
CA SER A 18 -44.12 -27.71 -23.23
C SER A 18 -43.83 -27.66 -21.73
N LEU A 19 -44.37 -28.64 -20.99
CA LEU A 19 -43.85 -28.96 -19.67
C LEU A 19 -42.47 -29.59 -19.88
N GLY A 20 -41.46 -28.72 -20.01
CA GLY A 20 -40.06 -29.13 -20.02
C GLY A 20 -39.76 -29.85 -18.71
N GLN A 21 -39.12 -31.01 -18.82
CA GLN A 21 -38.70 -31.80 -17.69
C GLN A 21 -37.75 -30.96 -16.82
N VAL A 22 -38.13 -30.71 -15.57
CA VAL A 22 -37.30 -29.99 -14.60
C VAL A 22 -36.19 -30.93 -14.14
N TYR A 23 -34.94 -30.53 -14.31
CA TYR A 23 -33.78 -31.30 -13.84
C TYR A 23 -33.47 -30.99 -12.36
N PRO A 24 -32.94 -31.95 -11.58
CA PRO A 24 -32.37 -31.63 -10.26
C PRO A 24 -31.32 -30.52 -10.38
N GLY A 25 -31.48 -29.44 -9.62
CA GLY A 25 -30.60 -28.26 -9.69
C GLY A 25 -30.98 -27.21 -10.74
N GLN A 26 -32.08 -27.38 -11.47
CA GLN A 26 -32.57 -26.36 -12.39
C GLN A 26 -33.10 -25.14 -11.62
N MET A 27 -32.44 -23.99 -11.80
CA MET A 27 -32.85 -22.70 -11.24
C MET A 27 -33.60 -21.89 -12.30
N ASP A 28 -34.63 -21.14 -11.87
CA ASP A 28 -35.31 -20.18 -12.74
C ASP A 28 -34.30 -19.14 -13.23
N SER A 29 -34.24 -18.93 -14.55
CA SER A 29 -33.31 -18.02 -15.20
C SER A 29 -33.43 -16.57 -14.74
N THR A 30 -34.55 -16.17 -14.13
CA THR A 30 -34.72 -14.84 -13.50
C THR A 30 -33.96 -14.70 -12.17
N PHE A 31 -33.62 -15.81 -11.51
CA PHE A 31 -32.75 -15.85 -10.34
C PHE A 31 -31.29 -16.19 -10.70
N VAL A 32 -31.03 -16.62 -11.93
CA VAL A 32 -29.66 -16.81 -12.43
C VAL A 32 -29.09 -15.42 -12.76
N PRO A 33 -28.04 -14.96 -12.07
CA PRO A 33 -27.44 -13.67 -12.37
C PRO A 33 -26.94 -13.66 -13.82
N VAL A 34 -27.44 -12.72 -14.62
CA VAL A 34 -26.93 -12.48 -15.98
C VAL A 34 -25.53 -11.88 -15.82
N ARG A 35 -24.49 -12.68 -16.07
CA ARG A 35 -23.13 -12.16 -16.12
C ARG A 35 -23.03 -11.19 -17.30
N SER A 36 -22.81 -9.90 -17.03
CA SER A 36 -22.34 -8.99 -18.06
C SER A 36 -20.98 -9.48 -18.56
N HIS A 37 -20.63 -9.17 -19.81
CA HIS A 37 -19.27 -9.39 -20.30
C HIS A 37 -18.32 -8.47 -19.52
N HIS A 38 -17.85 -8.93 -18.36
CA HIS A 38 -16.92 -8.19 -17.51
C HIS A 38 -15.51 -8.23 -18.12
N TYR A 39 -15.16 -7.28 -18.97
CA TYR A 39 -13.77 -7.12 -19.41
C TYR A 39 -13.34 -5.66 -19.47
N ASP A 40 -14.11 -4.75 -18.89
CA ASP A 40 -13.68 -3.35 -18.78
C ASP A 40 -12.69 -3.23 -17.62
N PRO A 41 -11.44 -2.79 -17.89
CA PRO A 41 -10.39 -2.73 -16.87
C PRO A 41 -10.63 -1.61 -15.84
N GLU A 42 -11.51 -0.65 -16.10
CA GLU A 42 -11.89 0.43 -15.18
C GLU A 42 -13.32 0.91 -15.48
N LEU A 43 -13.93 1.60 -14.53
CA LEU A 43 -15.21 2.29 -14.73
C LEU A 43 -14.98 3.60 -15.50
N THR A 44 -15.97 4.04 -16.28
CA THR A 44 -15.81 5.16 -17.23
C THR A 44 -16.97 6.15 -17.26
N PHE A 45 -17.78 6.18 -16.19
CA PHE A 45 -19.06 6.92 -16.13
C PHE A 45 -18.99 8.14 -15.20
N ASP A 46 -17.84 8.83 -15.17
CA ASP A 46 -17.67 10.12 -14.52
C ASP A 46 -18.15 11.29 -15.39
N PHE A 47 -18.38 12.44 -14.76
CA PHE A 47 -18.88 13.66 -15.39
C PHE A 47 -17.82 14.75 -15.42
N CYS A 48 -17.87 15.63 -16.42
CA CYS A 48 -17.02 16.81 -16.49
C CYS A 48 -17.64 17.94 -15.68
N VAL A 49 -16.87 18.54 -14.77
CA VAL A 49 -17.28 19.70 -13.97
C VAL A 49 -17.11 20.99 -14.75
N ASN A 50 -16.03 21.11 -15.55
CA ASN A 50 -15.73 22.30 -16.34
C ASN A 50 -15.71 22.00 -17.84
N GLU A 51 -16.88 21.67 -18.41
CA GLU A 51 -17.02 21.40 -19.86
C GLU A 51 -16.42 22.50 -20.77
N PRO A 52 -16.60 23.81 -20.48
CA PRO A 52 -16.02 24.85 -21.32
C PRO A 52 -14.49 24.79 -21.46
N ALA A 53 -13.76 24.22 -20.50
CA ALA A 53 -12.30 24.10 -20.57
C ALA A 53 -11.81 23.24 -21.74
N TRP A 54 -12.64 22.31 -22.22
CA TRP A 54 -12.32 21.48 -23.39
C TRP A 54 -12.36 22.25 -24.71
N SER A 55 -12.86 23.49 -24.71
CA SER A 55 -12.77 24.39 -25.86
C SER A 55 -11.31 24.61 -26.24
N ASN A 56 -10.98 24.45 -27.52
CA ASN A 56 -9.63 24.60 -28.07
C ASN A 56 -8.59 23.55 -27.58
N GLN A 57 -9.04 22.38 -27.07
CA GLN A 57 -8.15 21.27 -26.70
C GLN A 57 -8.06 20.18 -27.80
N ALA A 58 -8.24 20.57 -29.08
CA ALA A 58 -8.25 19.62 -30.19
C ALA A 58 -6.83 19.19 -30.59
N GLY A 59 -6.69 17.93 -31.01
CA GLY A 59 -5.38 17.34 -31.27
C GLY A 59 -4.73 16.76 -30.01
N ILE A 60 -3.51 16.26 -30.15
CA ILE A 60 -2.78 15.63 -29.04
C ILE A 60 -2.08 16.70 -28.21
N HIS A 61 -2.39 16.75 -26.92
CA HIS A 61 -1.66 17.56 -25.95
C HIS A 61 -0.94 16.66 -24.96
N SER A 62 0.27 17.06 -24.56
CA SER A 62 1.01 16.37 -23.51
C SER A 62 1.91 17.31 -22.72
N ALA A 63 2.07 17.04 -21.42
CA ALA A 63 2.97 17.75 -20.54
C ALA A 63 3.40 16.82 -19.39
N PHE A 64 4.55 17.09 -18.78
CA PHE A 64 4.79 16.60 -17.43
C PHE A 64 3.86 17.31 -16.46
N GLY A 65 3.28 16.54 -15.54
CA GLY A 65 2.52 17.03 -14.40
C GLY A 65 3.23 16.72 -13.08
N SER A 66 2.70 17.22 -11.98
CA SER A 66 3.20 16.91 -10.65
C SER A 66 2.86 15.46 -10.26
N THR A 67 3.77 14.78 -9.58
CA THR A 67 3.49 13.49 -8.92
C THR A 67 2.78 13.66 -7.57
N ASP A 68 2.61 14.91 -7.11
CA ASP A 68 2.09 15.23 -5.77
C ASP A 68 0.56 15.40 -5.74
N ARG A 69 -0.11 15.25 -6.90
CA ARG A 69 -1.56 15.42 -7.07
C ARG A 69 -2.16 14.46 -8.09
N LEU A 70 -3.49 14.35 -8.04
CA LEU A 70 -4.28 13.52 -8.95
C LEU A 70 -4.84 14.34 -10.13
N TYR A 71 -4.89 13.73 -11.31
CA TYR A 71 -5.45 14.33 -12.53
C TYR A 71 -6.66 13.53 -13.03
N PHE A 72 -7.82 14.18 -13.05
CA PHE A 72 -9.11 13.54 -13.30
C PHE A 72 -9.38 13.33 -14.79
N ARG A 73 -10.01 12.20 -15.12
CA ARG A 73 -10.24 11.76 -16.49
C ARG A 73 -11.02 12.77 -17.31
N LYS A 74 -12.09 13.36 -16.75
CA LYS A 74 -12.98 14.28 -17.48
C LYS A 74 -12.59 15.76 -17.39
N GLU A 75 -11.46 16.08 -16.76
CA GLU A 75 -10.99 17.46 -16.61
C GLU A 75 -9.77 17.76 -17.48
N VAL A 76 -9.70 18.97 -18.01
CA VAL A 76 -8.49 19.48 -18.66
C VAL A 76 -7.45 19.76 -17.59
N PRO A 77 -6.18 19.32 -17.74
CA PRO A 77 -5.14 19.61 -16.75
C PRO A 77 -4.98 21.13 -16.57
N VAL A 78 -5.05 21.57 -15.31
CA VAL A 78 -4.84 22.97 -14.95
C VAL A 78 -3.42 23.14 -14.46
N ASN A 79 -2.73 24.16 -14.98
CA ASN A 79 -1.40 24.53 -14.51
C ASN A 79 -1.51 25.28 -13.18
N HIS A 80 -1.02 24.67 -12.11
CA HIS A 80 -0.95 25.26 -10.79
C HIS A 80 0.52 25.42 -10.40
N ASP A 81 0.95 26.66 -10.15
CA ASP A 81 2.33 26.97 -9.75
C ASP A 81 3.41 26.39 -10.70
N ASN A 82 3.13 26.38 -12.01
CA ASN A 82 4.01 25.84 -13.06
C ASN A 82 4.29 24.33 -12.95
N ASP A 83 3.32 23.56 -12.45
CA ASP A 83 3.39 22.11 -12.40
C ASP A 83 3.17 21.40 -13.74
N LEU A 84 2.63 22.11 -14.75
CA LEU A 84 2.55 21.64 -16.14
C LEU A 84 3.69 22.19 -16.99
N SER A 85 4.54 21.29 -17.51
CA SER A 85 5.74 21.68 -18.25
C SER A 85 6.06 20.74 -19.40
N SER A 86 6.65 21.27 -20.48
CA SER A 86 7.22 20.46 -21.57
C SER A 86 8.58 19.86 -21.21
N SER A 87 9.12 20.19 -20.03
CA SER A 87 10.43 19.72 -19.56
C SER A 87 10.35 19.30 -18.09
N TYR A 88 11.01 18.20 -17.76
CA TYR A 88 11.14 17.69 -16.39
C TYR A 88 12.61 17.43 -16.05
N SER A 89 13.03 17.88 -14.88
CA SER A 89 14.37 17.63 -14.33
C SER A 89 14.26 17.18 -12.89
N THR A 90 15.00 16.14 -12.53
CA THR A 90 15.11 15.67 -11.13
C THR A 90 16.53 15.22 -10.81
N THR A 91 16.85 15.21 -9.52
CA THR A 91 18.16 14.84 -9.00
C THR A 91 18.01 13.61 -8.11
N VAL A 92 18.85 12.60 -8.37
CA VAL A 92 18.81 11.28 -7.76
C VAL A 92 20.21 10.80 -7.40
N TRP A 93 20.30 9.86 -6.48
CA TRP A 93 21.50 9.10 -6.20
C TRP A 93 21.64 7.94 -7.17
N ARG A 94 22.83 7.34 -7.24
CA ARG A 94 23.00 6.06 -7.93
C ARG A 94 22.16 4.99 -7.22
N GLY A 95 21.52 4.11 -7.99
CA GLY A 95 20.65 3.05 -7.43
C GLY A 95 19.27 3.52 -6.98
N GLU A 96 18.92 4.79 -7.16
CA GLU A 96 17.61 5.34 -6.82
C GLU A 96 16.62 5.21 -8.00
N ARG A 97 15.32 5.15 -7.68
CA ARG A 97 14.24 5.32 -8.66
C ARG A 97 13.71 6.75 -8.60
N ALA A 98 13.65 7.42 -9.73
CA ALA A 98 12.89 8.66 -9.91
C ALA A 98 11.49 8.38 -10.48
N ASN A 99 10.50 9.17 -10.07
CA ASN A 99 9.15 9.15 -10.62
C ASN A 99 8.81 10.48 -11.29
N ALA A 100 8.11 10.41 -12.43
CA ALA A 100 7.45 11.55 -13.05
C ALA A 100 6.07 11.13 -13.55
N GLN A 101 5.22 12.10 -13.85
CA GLN A 101 3.90 11.85 -14.41
C GLN A 101 3.75 12.63 -15.72
N ILE A 102 3.33 11.95 -16.77
CA ILE A 102 3.06 12.55 -18.08
C ILE A 102 1.54 12.55 -18.27
N LEU A 103 0.99 13.69 -18.64
CA LEU A 103 -0.43 13.83 -18.95
C LEU A 103 -0.59 13.83 -20.46
N VAL A 104 -1.57 13.06 -20.95
CA VAL A 104 -2.02 13.11 -22.34
C VAL A 104 -3.50 13.45 -22.34
N TRP A 105 -3.90 14.49 -23.06
CA TRP A 105 -5.31 14.89 -23.13
C TRP A 105 -5.70 15.39 -24.53
N SER A 106 -6.99 15.30 -24.83
CA SER A 106 -7.57 15.82 -26.07
C SER A 106 -9.08 15.98 -25.96
N SER A 107 -9.64 16.98 -26.65
CA SER A 107 -11.08 17.07 -26.89
C SER A 107 -11.56 16.11 -27.98
N GLU A 108 -10.64 15.53 -28.78
CA GLU A 108 -10.91 14.51 -29.79
C GLU A 108 -10.54 13.12 -29.27
N ALA A 109 -11.13 12.07 -29.86
CA ALA A 109 -10.65 10.71 -29.60
C ALA A 109 -9.29 10.50 -30.27
N LEU A 110 -8.35 9.88 -29.57
CA LEU A 110 -7.03 9.50 -30.09
C LEU A 110 -6.88 7.98 -30.05
N GLU A 111 -6.49 7.39 -31.18
CA GLU A 111 -6.22 5.96 -31.28
C GLU A 111 -4.71 5.68 -31.16
N GLN A 112 -4.38 4.53 -30.57
CA GLN A 112 -3.01 3.99 -30.46
C GLN A 112 -2.02 5.00 -29.88
N VAL A 113 -2.40 5.65 -28.78
CA VAL A 113 -1.49 6.50 -28.01
C VAL A 113 -0.35 5.65 -27.46
N ARG A 114 0.88 6.09 -27.69
CA ARG A 114 2.12 5.44 -27.24
C ARG A 114 3.02 6.47 -26.55
N VAL A 115 3.65 6.06 -25.45
CA VAL A 115 4.65 6.85 -24.74
C VAL A 115 5.94 6.05 -24.74
N SER A 116 7.04 6.66 -25.16
CA SER A 116 8.33 5.99 -25.24
C SER A 116 9.49 6.95 -25.07
N THR A 117 10.67 6.43 -24.77
CA THR A 117 11.92 7.19 -24.72
C THR A 117 13.06 6.40 -25.36
N GLN A 118 14.11 7.10 -25.74
CA GLN A 118 15.41 6.50 -26.02
C GLN A 118 16.27 6.50 -24.75
N ASP A 119 17.49 5.95 -24.85
CA ASP A 119 18.49 6.06 -23.79
C ASP A 119 18.72 7.52 -23.43
N LEU A 120 18.83 7.82 -22.13
CA LEU A 120 19.28 9.13 -21.68
C LEU A 120 20.80 9.17 -21.75
N ARG A 121 21.37 10.27 -22.22
CA ARG A 121 22.82 10.39 -22.47
C ARG A 121 23.42 11.54 -21.69
N SER A 122 24.59 11.31 -21.10
CA SER A 122 25.43 12.38 -20.56
C SER A 122 26.27 13.04 -21.66
N ALA A 123 26.88 14.19 -21.36
CA ALA A 123 27.78 14.87 -22.30
C ALA A 123 29.02 14.02 -22.66
N GLU A 124 29.44 13.16 -21.74
CA GLU A 124 30.58 12.23 -21.87
C GLU A 124 30.19 10.92 -22.58
N GLY A 125 28.93 10.76 -22.98
CA GLY A 125 28.44 9.59 -23.71
C GLY A 125 28.00 8.41 -22.82
N ASN A 126 27.98 8.56 -21.49
CA ASN A 126 27.40 7.57 -20.59
C ASN A 126 25.88 7.47 -20.82
N ILE A 127 25.30 6.30 -20.54
CA ILE A 127 23.88 6.05 -20.76
C ILE A 127 23.14 5.63 -19.50
N ILE A 128 21.91 6.12 -19.35
CA ILE A 128 20.86 5.40 -18.63
C ILE A 128 20.03 4.71 -19.71
N PRO A 129 20.09 3.37 -19.82
CA PRO A 129 19.46 2.66 -20.91
C PRO A 129 17.93 2.73 -20.78
N LYS A 130 17.23 2.77 -21.92
CA LYS A 130 15.77 2.92 -21.95
C LYS A 130 15.00 1.79 -21.26
N ASP A 131 15.58 0.61 -21.10
CA ASP A 131 14.98 -0.53 -20.39
C ASP A 131 14.88 -0.30 -18.87
N ARG A 132 15.53 0.75 -18.36
CA ARG A 132 15.40 1.26 -16.99
C ARG A 132 14.33 2.34 -16.84
N ILE A 133 13.63 2.65 -17.91
CA ILE A 133 12.57 3.66 -17.93
C ILE A 133 11.26 2.96 -18.30
N THR A 134 10.39 2.80 -17.31
CA THR A 134 9.09 2.14 -17.48
C THR A 134 7.98 3.17 -17.48
N PHE A 135 6.97 2.91 -18.32
CA PHE A 135 5.76 3.71 -18.39
C PHE A 135 4.57 2.83 -17.99
N GLU A 136 3.80 3.31 -17.02
CA GLU A 136 2.60 2.65 -16.51
C GLU A 136 1.38 3.55 -16.74
N LEU A 137 0.30 2.97 -17.24
CA LEU A 137 -0.94 3.68 -17.45
C LEU A 137 -1.63 3.84 -16.09
N VAL A 138 -2.00 5.06 -15.74
CA VAL A 138 -2.75 5.29 -14.50
C VAL A 138 -4.23 5.04 -14.77
N ARG A 139 -4.75 3.99 -14.13
CA ARG A 139 -6.15 3.58 -14.17
C ARG A 139 -6.93 4.21 -13.02
N TYR A 140 -8.24 4.34 -13.24
CA TYR A 140 -9.16 4.93 -12.28
C TYR A 140 -9.89 3.84 -11.48
N VAL A 141 -10.01 4.05 -10.17
CA VAL A 141 -10.73 3.19 -9.24
C VAL A 141 -11.81 3.95 -8.50
N LEU A 142 -12.88 3.27 -8.12
CA LEU A 142 -14.01 3.89 -7.42
C LEU A 142 -13.66 4.15 -5.95
N SER A 143 -13.90 5.39 -5.53
CA SER A 143 -13.80 5.88 -4.16
C SER A 143 -15.19 6.20 -3.59
N ASN A 144 -15.33 6.09 -2.26
CA ASN A 144 -16.49 6.53 -1.49
C ASN A 144 -16.35 7.95 -0.92
N TYR A 145 -15.27 8.68 -1.26
CA TYR A 145 -15.03 10.07 -0.87
C TYR A 145 -14.46 10.89 -2.04
N PRO A 146 -14.75 12.20 -2.09
CA PRO A 146 -14.14 13.10 -3.06
C PRO A 146 -12.65 13.32 -2.75
N TYR A 147 -11.92 13.85 -3.74
CA TYR A 147 -10.49 14.15 -3.63
C TYR A 147 -10.19 15.10 -2.48
N ALA A 148 -9.13 14.80 -1.72
CA ALA A 148 -8.66 15.61 -0.61
C ALA A 148 -9.72 15.87 0.49
N GLU A 149 -10.67 14.96 0.66
CA GLU A 149 -11.60 15.01 1.80
C GLU A 149 -10.83 14.95 3.13
N LYS A 150 -11.14 15.90 4.02
CA LYS A 150 -10.48 16.06 5.33
C LYS A 150 -11.32 15.55 6.50
N LYS A 151 -12.52 15.02 6.22
CA LYS A 151 -13.50 14.55 7.21
C LYS A 151 -13.93 13.10 6.97
N ALA A 152 -13.06 12.27 6.40
CA ALA A 152 -13.27 10.83 6.35
C ALA A 152 -13.41 10.26 7.77
N ILE A 153 -14.23 9.22 7.94
CA ILE A 153 -14.51 8.59 9.23
C ILE A 153 -14.23 7.09 9.18
N CYS A 154 -13.93 6.49 10.33
CA CYS A 154 -13.90 5.04 10.52
C CYS A 154 -15.34 4.49 10.53
N GLY A 155 -15.95 4.37 9.35
CA GLY A 155 -17.32 3.88 9.20
C GLY A 155 -17.86 4.08 7.78
N GLU A 156 -19.16 3.86 7.61
CA GLU A 156 -19.83 4.09 6.34
C GLU A 156 -19.65 5.56 5.90
N SER A 157 -19.28 5.76 4.64
CA SER A 157 -19.15 7.10 4.08
C SER A 157 -20.50 7.85 4.13
N PRO A 158 -20.52 9.15 4.50
CA PRO A 158 -21.73 9.96 4.42
C PRO A 158 -22.14 10.26 2.97
N TYR A 159 -21.24 10.04 2.00
CA TYR A 159 -21.51 10.26 0.58
C TYR A 159 -22.27 9.07 -0.01
N LYS A 160 -23.31 9.37 -0.81
CA LYS A 160 -24.05 8.37 -1.59
C LYS A 160 -23.55 8.22 -3.03
N SER A 161 -22.78 9.20 -3.51
CA SER A 161 -22.10 9.16 -4.81
C SER A 161 -20.76 8.43 -4.72
N GLY A 162 -20.31 7.85 -5.83
CA GLY A 162 -18.94 7.36 -6.00
C GLY A 162 -18.08 8.35 -6.79
N PHE A 163 -16.77 8.27 -6.62
CA PHE A 163 -15.80 9.19 -7.23
C PHE A 163 -14.66 8.39 -7.87
N LEU A 164 -14.36 8.60 -9.15
CA LEU A 164 -13.25 7.91 -9.81
C LEU A 164 -11.92 8.60 -9.49
N MET A 165 -11.01 7.86 -8.86
CA MET A 165 -9.67 8.33 -8.47
C MET A 165 -8.59 7.64 -9.31
N PRO A 166 -7.65 8.38 -9.93
CA PRO A 166 -6.49 7.78 -10.59
C PRO A 166 -5.53 7.21 -9.53
N ASP A 167 -5.16 5.94 -9.63
CA ASP A 167 -4.22 5.35 -8.65
C ASP A 167 -3.46 4.14 -9.21
N ARG A 168 -4.18 3.13 -9.70
CA ARG A 168 -3.63 1.84 -10.11
C ARG A 168 -2.75 1.94 -11.35
N PHE A 169 -1.61 1.25 -11.36
CA PHE A 169 -0.76 1.10 -12.54
C PHE A 169 -1.13 -0.12 -13.38
N GLU A 170 -1.09 0.07 -14.69
CA GLU A 170 -1.20 -1.00 -15.68
C GLU A 170 -0.15 -0.83 -16.78
N THR A 171 0.58 -1.91 -17.06
CA THR A 171 1.63 -1.89 -18.08
C THR A 171 1.04 -1.57 -19.45
N LEU A 172 1.61 -0.57 -20.14
CA LEU A 172 1.12 -0.14 -21.46
C LEU A 172 2.07 -0.48 -22.61
N ASP A 173 1.54 -1.07 -23.68
CA ASP A 173 2.12 -0.96 -25.04
C ASP A 173 1.56 0.27 -25.76
N ARG A 174 0.24 0.43 -25.67
CA ARG A 174 -0.55 1.54 -26.21
C ARG A 174 -1.92 1.61 -25.54
N PHE A 175 -2.59 2.74 -25.66
CA PHE A 175 -3.98 2.90 -25.24
C PHE A 175 -4.75 3.82 -26.20
N ASP A 176 -6.08 3.70 -26.21
CA ASP A 176 -6.95 4.65 -26.88
C ASP A 176 -7.45 5.68 -25.86
N LEU A 177 -7.47 6.94 -26.24
CA LEU A 177 -7.95 8.06 -25.42
C LEU A 177 -9.32 8.51 -25.94
N PRO A 178 -10.41 8.32 -25.19
CA PRO A 178 -11.72 8.85 -25.57
C PRO A 178 -11.71 10.38 -25.66
N SER A 179 -12.63 10.94 -26.45
CA SER A 179 -12.79 12.39 -26.57
C SER A 179 -13.07 13.05 -25.23
N GLN A 180 -12.49 14.25 -25.02
CA GLN A 180 -12.62 15.02 -23.79
C GLN A 180 -12.21 14.21 -22.57
N THR A 181 -11.05 13.55 -22.68
CA THR A 181 -10.43 12.88 -21.55
C THR A 181 -8.95 13.20 -21.41
N THR A 182 -8.50 13.13 -20.17
CA THR A 182 -7.11 13.18 -19.74
C THR A 182 -6.71 11.79 -19.25
N ARG A 183 -5.48 11.39 -19.58
CA ARG A 183 -4.89 10.16 -19.10
C ARG A 183 -3.49 10.41 -18.57
N PRO A 184 -3.26 10.18 -17.26
CA PRO A 184 -1.92 10.16 -16.71
C PRO A 184 -1.19 8.86 -17.08
N VAL A 185 0.11 9.00 -17.33
CA VAL A 185 1.07 7.92 -17.55
C VAL A 185 2.20 8.14 -16.55
N TRP A 186 2.37 7.20 -15.63
CA TRP A 186 3.42 7.23 -14.63
C TRP A 186 4.74 6.74 -15.25
N MET A 187 5.81 7.49 -15.07
CA MET A 187 7.14 7.18 -15.56
C MET A 187 8.05 6.90 -14.37
N MET A 188 8.67 5.72 -14.36
CA MET A 188 9.69 5.35 -13.37
C MET A 188 11.05 5.23 -14.06
N VAL A 189 12.08 5.80 -13.46
CA VAL A 189 13.47 5.71 -13.93
C VAL A 189 14.31 5.04 -12.85
N ASP A 190 14.60 3.76 -13.03
CA ASP A 190 15.44 2.96 -12.13
C ASP A 190 16.93 3.17 -12.45
N VAL A 191 17.57 4.15 -11.80
CA VAL A 191 18.97 4.51 -12.08
C VAL A 191 19.89 3.36 -11.66
N PRO A 192 20.64 2.75 -12.60
CA PRO A 192 21.59 1.70 -12.24
C PRO A 192 22.62 2.17 -11.20
N ARG A 193 23.00 1.25 -10.30
CA ARG A 193 23.99 1.54 -9.23
C ARG A 193 25.37 1.94 -9.76
N GLY A 194 25.72 1.41 -10.94
CA GLY A 194 26.97 1.70 -11.63
C GLY A 194 26.93 2.94 -12.52
N THR A 195 25.82 3.68 -12.58
CA THR A 195 25.71 4.88 -13.41
C THR A 195 26.70 5.94 -12.96
N ALA A 196 27.50 6.47 -13.88
CA ALA A 196 28.43 7.54 -13.58
C ALA A 196 27.67 8.82 -13.17
N PRO A 197 28.13 9.56 -12.15
CA PRO A 197 27.52 10.84 -11.80
C PRO A 197 27.54 11.82 -12.97
N GLY A 198 26.50 12.64 -13.11
CA GLY A 198 26.36 13.60 -14.20
C GLY A 198 24.92 13.83 -14.62
N THR A 199 24.73 14.69 -15.62
CA THR A 199 23.41 15.05 -16.16
C THR A 199 23.12 14.22 -17.40
N TYR A 200 22.04 13.43 -17.36
CA TYR A 200 21.58 12.59 -18.46
C TYR A 200 20.34 13.22 -19.09
N LYS A 201 20.37 13.43 -20.41
CA LYS A 201 19.31 14.11 -21.16
C LYS A 201 18.71 13.19 -22.22
N GLY A 202 17.42 13.36 -22.47
CA GLY A 202 16.69 12.70 -23.53
C GLY A 202 15.33 13.33 -23.76
N GLN A 203 14.50 12.67 -24.54
CA GLN A 203 13.14 13.11 -24.81
C GLN A 203 12.17 11.94 -24.64
N VAL A 204 11.07 12.23 -23.96
CA VAL A 204 9.89 11.37 -23.97
C VAL A 204 9.04 11.76 -25.17
N GLU A 205 8.69 10.79 -25.98
CA GLU A 205 7.89 10.95 -27.18
C GLU A 205 6.49 10.38 -26.96
N VAL A 206 5.47 11.22 -27.18
CA VAL A 206 4.06 10.84 -27.16
C VAL A 206 3.52 10.85 -28.59
N ARG A 207 3.05 9.69 -29.05
CA ARG A 207 2.51 9.51 -30.41
C ARG A 207 1.06 9.06 -30.35
N ALA A 208 0.27 9.45 -31.35
CA ALA A 208 -1.04 8.88 -31.63
C ALA A 208 -1.19 8.67 -33.14
N LYS A 209 -2.04 7.73 -33.55
CA LYS A 209 -2.27 7.41 -34.97
C LYS A 209 -2.71 8.64 -35.75
N GLY A 210 -1.97 8.96 -36.81
CA GLY A 210 -2.29 10.08 -37.71
C GLY A 210 -2.06 11.48 -37.13
N LYS A 211 -1.40 11.61 -35.96
CA LYS A 211 -1.04 12.89 -35.35
C LYS A 211 0.49 13.07 -35.33
N ALA A 212 0.95 14.32 -35.30
CA ALA A 212 2.37 14.63 -35.13
C ALA A 212 2.83 14.25 -33.70
N PRO A 213 4.04 13.67 -33.54
CA PRO A 213 4.58 13.37 -32.21
C PRO A 213 4.74 14.62 -31.35
N GLN A 214 4.46 14.51 -30.05
CA GLN A 214 4.85 15.50 -29.05
C GLN A 214 6.14 15.05 -28.37
N LEU A 215 7.06 15.98 -28.15
CA LEU A 215 8.36 15.72 -27.53
C LEU A 215 8.46 16.50 -26.21
N LEU A 216 8.74 15.79 -25.13
CA LEU A 216 8.93 16.34 -23.78
C LEU A 216 10.37 16.12 -23.35
N ASN A 217 11.06 17.16 -22.86
CA ASN A 217 12.46 17.06 -22.48
C ASN A 217 12.61 16.43 -21.09
N LEU A 218 13.47 15.42 -20.98
CA LEU A 218 13.74 14.71 -19.74
C LEU A 218 15.21 14.90 -19.35
N GLU A 219 15.44 15.31 -18.10
CA GLU A 219 16.76 15.45 -17.50
C GLU A 219 16.82 14.70 -16.15
N ILE A 220 17.81 13.82 -16.00
CA ILE A 220 18.10 13.11 -14.75
C ILE A 220 19.51 13.48 -14.32
N VAL A 221 19.64 14.15 -13.17
CA VAL A 221 20.93 14.49 -12.56
C VAL A 221 21.30 13.43 -11.54
N VAL A 222 22.34 12.64 -11.83
CA VAL A 222 22.84 11.58 -10.95
C VAL A 222 23.97 12.11 -10.07
N GLN A 223 23.75 12.14 -8.76
CA GLN A 223 24.77 12.50 -7.76
C GLN A 223 25.71 11.34 -7.44
N ASN A 224 26.85 11.64 -6.83
CA ASN A 224 27.88 10.65 -6.53
C ASN A 224 27.48 9.63 -5.45
N GLN A 225 26.58 10.00 -4.55
CA GLN A 225 26.11 9.10 -3.48
C GLN A 225 25.40 7.86 -4.04
N LEU A 226 25.45 6.76 -3.29
CA LEU A 226 24.85 5.49 -3.65
C LEU A 226 23.77 5.14 -2.62
N LEU A 227 22.54 4.99 -3.09
CA LEU A 227 21.46 4.48 -2.25
C LEU A 227 21.71 2.98 -1.99
N PRO A 228 21.62 2.47 -0.76
CA PRO A 228 21.73 1.02 -0.49
C PRO A 228 20.61 0.22 -1.18
N TYR A 229 20.74 -1.10 -1.24
CA TYR A 229 19.61 -1.93 -1.68
C TYR A 229 18.44 -1.81 -0.69
N PRO A 230 17.18 -1.98 -1.13
CA PRO A 230 16.02 -1.89 -0.23
C PRO A 230 16.13 -2.73 1.04
N LYS A 231 16.64 -3.96 0.94
CA LYS A 231 16.89 -4.85 2.10
C LYS A 231 17.91 -4.31 3.12
N ASP A 232 18.73 -3.33 2.73
CA ASP A 232 19.76 -2.73 3.57
C ASP A 232 19.32 -1.34 4.11
N TRP A 233 18.11 -0.88 3.75
CA TRP A 233 17.53 0.34 4.30
C TRP A 233 17.28 0.16 5.80
N LYS A 234 17.35 1.28 6.54
CA LYS A 234 17.12 1.31 8.00
C LYS A 234 15.75 1.79 8.37
N TYR A 235 14.99 2.31 7.41
CA TYR A 235 13.60 2.63 7.57
C TYR A 235 12.81 1.37 7.92
N ARG A 236 12.19 1.38 9.09
CA ARG A 236 11.31 0.30 9.53
C ARG A 236 9.96 0.40 8.83
N LEU A 237 9.74 -0.38 7.77
CA LEU A 237 8.45 -0.44 7.06
C LEU A 237 7.68 -1.72 7.43
N ASP A 238 6.45 -1.56 7.91
CA ASP A 238 5.56 -2.66 8.27
C ASP A 238 4.19 -2.50 7.59
N LEU A 239 3.93 -3.29 6.54
CA LEU A 239 2.64 -3.30 5.85
C LEU A 239 2.05 -4.69 5.97
N TRP A 240 0.99 -4.88 6.74
CA TRP A 240 0.58 -6.25 7.09
C TRP A 240 0.04 -7.01 5.89
N GLN A 241 0.53 -8.23 5.68
CA GLN A 241 0.24 -9.05 4.50
C GLN A 241 -0.80 -10.13 4.81
N ASN A 242 -1.76 -10.33 3.91
CA ASN A 242 -2.81 -11.35 3.96
C ASN A 242 -2.65 -12.32 2.77
N PRO A 243 -1.92 -13.44 2.95
CA PRO A 243 -1.65 -14.38 1.87
C PRO A 243 -2.92 -15.00 1.24
N TRP A 244 -4.01 -15.13 2.01
CA TRP A 244 -5.24 -15.72 1.48
C TRP A 244 -5.92 -14.84 0.44
N ALA A 245 -5.76 -13.52 0.50
CA ALA A 245 -6.27 -12.60 -0.53
C ALA A 245 -5.67 -12.90 -1.90
N VAL A 246 -4.38 -13.28 -1.95
CA VAL A 246 -3.68 -13.66 -3.19
C VAL A 246 -4.24 -14.94 -3.78
N ALA A 247 -4.43 -15.99 -2.97
CA ALA A 247 -5.06 -17.23 -3.41
C ALA A 247 -6.48 -16.99 -3.94
N TRP A 248 -7.28 -16.27 -3.16
CA TRP A 248 -8.69 -16.02 -3.44
C TRP A 248 -8.89 -15.26 -4.75
N TYR A 249 -8.19 -14.13 -4.92
CA TYR A 249 -8.30 -13.30 -6.11
C TYR A 249 -7.90 -14.05 -7.40
N ASN A 250 -6.88 -14.91 -7.31
CA ASN A 250 -6.39 -15.67 -8.46
C ASN A 250 -7.11 -17.01 -8.66
N HIS A 251 -8.09 -17.34 -7.82
CA HIS A 251 -8.84 -18.59 -7.85
C HIS A 251 -7.94 -19.85 -7.82
N VAL A 252 -6.91 -19.82 -6.97
CA VAL A 252 -5.99 -20.96 -6.75
C VAL A 252 -6.12 -21.48 -5.33
N GLU A 253 -5.80 -22.76 -5.13
CA GLU A 253 -5.83 -23.36 -3.79
C GLU A 253 -4.76 -22.71 -2.88
N PRO A 254 -5.10 -22.31 -1.64
CA PRO A 254 -4.13 -21.83 -0.69
C PRO A 254 -2.97 -22.81 -0.50
N TRP A 255 -1.76 -22.25 -0.50
CA TRP A 255 -0.48 -22.96 -0.33
C TRP A 255 -0.10 -23.96 -1.45
N SER A 256 -0.85 -23.98 -2.55
CA SER A 256 -0.43 -24.67 -3.79
C SER A 256 0.87 -24.08 -4.37
N PRO A 257 1.60 -24.82 -5.23
CA PRO A 257 2.76 -24.28 -5.94
C PRO A 257 2.45 -22.99 -6.71
N GLU A 258 1.27 -22.91 -7.32
CA GLU A 258 0.78 -21.74 -8.06
C GLU A 258 0.58 -20.56 -7.11
N HIS A 259 -0.06 -20.78 -5.95
CA HIS A 259 -0.22 -19.74 -4.93
C HIS A 259 1.12 -19.22 -4.43
N LYS A 260 2.07 -20.12 -4.12
CA LYS A 260 3.41 -19.74 -3.64
C LYS A 260 4.19 -18.90 -4.67
N MET A 261 4.05 -19.22 -5.95
CA MET A 261 4.65 -18.44 -7.04
C MET A 261 4.06 -17.02 -7.11
N LEU A 262 2.74 -16.89 -7.02
CA LEU A 262 2.05 -15.59 -7.02
C LEU A 262 2.40 -14.78 -5.77
N LEU A 263 2.42 -15.42 -4.59
CA LEU A 263 2.87 -14.79 -3.34
C LEU A 263 4.31 -14.28 -3.44
N LYS A 264 5.22 -15.05 -4.04
CA LYS A 264 6.61 -14.62 -4.20
C LYS A 264 6.72 -13.34 -5.03
N GLN A 265 5.96 -13.25 -6.13
CA GLN A 265 5.91 -12.04 -6.94
C GLN A 265 5.31 -10.86 -6.15
N HIS A 266 4.27 -11.13 -5.38
CA HIS A 266 3.58 -10.14 -4.56
C HIS A 266 4.49 -9.57 -3.46
N LEU A 267 5.08 -10.45 -2.63
CA LEU A 267 5.97 -10.10 -1.52
C LEU A 267 7.26 -9.43 -1.99
N LYS A 268 7.76 -9.77 -3.18
CA LYS A 268 8.94 -9.10 -3.75
C LYS A 268 8.70 -7.60 -3.94
N HIS A 269 7.47 -7.20 -4.25
CA HIS A 269 7.12 -5.79 -4.41
C HIS A 269 7.17 -5.03 -3.07
N TYR A 270 6.73 -5.67 -1.97
CA TYR A 270 6.90 -5.14 -0.62
C TYR A 270 8.39 -5.03 -0.23
N ALA A 271 9.18 -6.08 -0.46
CA ALA A 271 10.61 -6.08 -0.19
C ALA A 271 11.37 -4.98 -0.96
N ASP A 272 11.01 -4.73 -2.23
CA ASP A 272 11.61 -3.70 -3.07
C ASP A 272 11.26 -2.25 -2.64
N ALA A 273 10.26 -2.10 -1.78
CA ALA A 273 9.95 -0.83 -1.10
C ALA A 273 10.61 -0.70 0.28
N GLY A 274 11.45 -1.67 0.69
CA GLY A 274 12.13 -1.68 1.99
C GLY A 274 11.33 -2.38 3.09
N GLY A 275 10.33 -3.18 2.73
CA GLY A 275 9.57 -3.98 3.67
C GLY A 275 10.38 -5.13 4.26
N THR A 276 10.51 -5.19 5.58
CA THR A 276 11.35 -6.19 6.27
C THR A 276 10.62 -6.98 7.36
N TYR A 277 9.32 -6.73 7.56
CA TYR A 277 8.50 -7.37 8.61
C TYR A 277 7.51 -8.36 8.01
N ILE A 278 7.57 -9.61 8.47
CA ILE A 278 6.68 -10.70 8.06
C ILE A 278 5.48 -10.74 9.01
N THR A 279 4.27 -10.62 8.45
CA THR A 279 3.02 -10.77 9.20
C THR A 279 2.59 -12.23 9.23
N THR A 280 2.40 -12.79 10.43
CA THR A 280 1.92 -14.16 10.60
C THR A 280 0.76 -14.23 11.57
N TYR A 281 -0.07 -15.27 11.43
CA TYR A 281 -1.27 -15.44 12.24
C TYR A 281 -1.21 -16.71 13.09
N GLY A 282 -1.06 -16.53 14.40
CA GLY A 282 -1.13 -17.61 15.38
C GLY A 282 -2.56 -18.09 15.65
N VAL A 283 -3.57 -17.35 15.18
CA VAL A 283 -5.00 -17.63 15.37
C VAL A 283 -5.77 -17.37 14.08
N HIS A 284 -6.91 -18.02 13.90
CA HIS A 284 -7.78 -17.80 12.75
C HIS A 284 -8.63 -16.53 12.90
N SER A 285 -8.66 -15.69 11.86
CA SER A 285 -9.41 -14.43 11.82
C SER A 285 -9.19 -13.54 13.06
N PRO A 286 -7.99 -12.97 13.20
CA PRO A 286 -7.63 -12.17 14.37
C PRO A 286 -8.46 -10.87 14.49
N TRP A 287 -9.00 -10.36 13.39
CA TRP A 287 -9.61 -9.02 13.30
C TRP A 287 -11.11 -9.02 12.98
N SER A 288 -11.90 -9.78 13.74
CA SER A 288 -13.36 -9.72 13.69
C SER A 288 -14.00 -10.07 12.33
N ASP A 289 -13.33 -10.86 11.50
CA ASP A 289 -13.80 -11.17 10.13
C ASP A 289 -13.99 -9.88 9.28
N ASN A 290 -13.24 -8.80 9.56
CA ASN A 290 -13.40 -7.51 8.89
C ASN A 290 -12.80 -7.47 7.47
N SER A 291 -11.80 -8.30 7.16
CA SER A 291 -11.24 -8.39 5.80
C SER A 291 -12.23 -9.06 4.85
N TYR A 292 -12.30 -8.60 3.60
CA TYR A 292 -13.18 -9.22 2.59
C TYR A 292 -12.79 -10.69 2.38
N MET A 293 -11.49 -10.97 2.23
CA MET A 293 -10.93 -12.31 2.37
C MET A 293 -10.32 -12.46 3.77
N ILE A 294 -10.97 -13.26 4.61
CA ILE A 294 -10.57 -13.49 6.00
C ILE A 294 -9.20 -14.19 6.08
N GLU A 295 -8.37 -13.75 7.02
CA GLU A 295 -7.10 -14.35 7.34
C GLU A 295 -7.27 -15.73 7.97
N GLY A 296 -6.65 -16.74 7.37
CA GLY A 296 -6.56 -18.06 7.99
C GLY A 296 -5.55 -18.09 9.14
N GLY A 297 -5.62 -19.13 9.97
CA GLY A 297 -4.55 -19.42 10.93
C GLY A 297 -3.35 -20.06 10.21
N MET A 298 -2.13 -19.60 10.53
CA MET A 298 -0.88 -20.21 10.04
C MET A 298 -0.36 -21.32 10.96
N ILE A 299 -0.90 -21.39 12.19
CA ILE A 299 -0.59 -22.43 13.17
C ILE A 299 -1.89 -23.16 13.49
N GLU A 300 -1.92 -24.46 13.28
CA GLU A 300 -3.08 -25.29 13.62
C GLU A 300 -3.02 -25.67 15.10
N TRP A 301 -4.04 -25.33 15.86
CA TRP A 301 -4.15 -25.71 17.27
C TRP A 301 -4.94 -27.01 17.36
N ILE A 302 -4.29 -28.10 17.75
CA ILE A 302 -4.89 -29.43 17.76
C ILE A 302 -5.14 -29.86 19.21
N LYS A 303 -6.41 -30.07 19.55
CA LYS A 303 -6.79 -30.67 20.83
C LYS A 303 -6.79 -32.18 20.65
N LYS A 304 -5.84 -32.87 21.28
CA LYS A 304 -5.67 -34.32 21.19
C LYS A 304 -6.76 -35.07 21.93
N ALA A 305 -6.96 -36.34 21.57
CA ALA A 305 -7.95 -37.22 22.20
C ALA A 305 -7.71 -37.43 23.72
N ASP A 306 -6.47 -37.28 24.19
CA ASP A 306 -6.10 -37.37 25.61
C ASP A 306 -6.28 -36.05 26.39
N GLY A 307 -6.74 -34.99 25.73
CA GLY A 307 -6.94 -33.66 26.30
C GLY A 307 -5.71 -32.76 26.32
N THR A 308 -4.57 -33.22 25.80
CA THR A 308 -3.38 -32.38 25.56
C THR A 308 -3.49 -31.59 24.27
N TRP A 309 -2.52 -30.71 24.00
CA TRP A 309 -2.50 -29.85 22.83
C TRP A 309 -1.24 -30.09 22.00
N ALA A 310 -1.38 -29.98 20.68
CA ALA A 310 -0.28 -29.92 19.73
C ALA A 310 -0.49 -28.75 18.76
N PHE A 311 0.61 -28.33 18.13
CA PHE A 311 0.63 -27.23 17.18
C PHE A 311 1.28 -27.68 15.88
N ASP A 312 0.63 -27.42 14.75
CA ASP A 312 1.22 -27.65 13.41
C ASP A 312 1.66 -26.31 12.82
N TYR A 313 2.96 -26.18 12.56
CA TYR A 313 3.61 -24.97 12.05
C TYR A 313 3.82 -24.99 10.54
N LYS A 314 3.33 -25.99 9.80
CA LYS A 314 3.65 -26.15 8.37
C LYS A 314 3.38 -24.89 7.55
N ILE A 315 2.21 -24.27 7.70
CA ILE A 315 1.85 -23.06 6.95
C ILE A 315 2.73 -21.89 7.38
N PHE A 316 2.94 -21.72 8.69
CA PHE A 316 3.83 -20.70 9.25
C PHE A 316 5.25 -20.81 8.67
N ASP A 317 5.84 -22.01 8.67
CA ASP A 317 7.19 -22.25 8.17
C ASP A 317 7.30 -21.96 6.66
N GLU A 318 6.38 -22.52 5.86
CA GLU A 318 6.39 -22.34 4.40
C GLU A 318 6.24 -20.86 4.02
N TYR A 319 5.44 -20.10 4.76
CA TYR A 319 5.26 -18.67 4.51
C TYR A 319 6.46 -17.84 4.94
N VAL A 320 6.99 -18.07 6.14
CA VAL A 320 8.16 -17.35 6.65
C VAL A 320 9.37 -17.57 5.75
N GLU A 321 9.63 -18.81 5.34
CA GLU A 321 10.72 -19.13 4.39
C GLU A 321 10.54 -18.40 3.06
N LEU A 322 9.32 -18.41 2.51
CA LEU A 322 9.01 -17.71 1.25
C LEU A 322 9.24 -16.20 1.35
N ALA A 323 8.84 -15.58 2.46
CA ALA A 323 9.04 -14.15 2.70
C ALA A 323 10.54 -13.80 2.86
N MET A 324 11.29 -14.61 3.62
CA MET A 324 12.75 -14.46 3.75
C MET A 324 13.47 -14.63 2.42
N GLU A 325 13.05 -15.56 1.56
CA GLU A 325 13.58 -15.69 0.19
C GLU A 325 13.35 -14.44 -0.67
N CYS A 326 12.31 -13.65 -0.37
CA CYS A 326 12.05 -12.38 -1.03
C CYS A 326 12.92 -11.22 -0.49
N GLY A 327 13.62 -11.42 0.62
CA GLY A 327 14.42 -10.41 1.32
C GLY A 327 13.67 -9.70 2.45
N ILE A 328 12.60 -10.31 2.99
CA ILE A 328 11.86 -9.82 4.15
C ILE A 328 12.32 -10.65 5.35
N ASP A 329 13.34 -10.23 6.09
CA ASP A 329 14.06 -11.10 7.04
C ASP A 329 14.46 -10.43 8.37
N GLU A 330 13.96 -9.22 8.67
CA GLU A 330 14.31 -8.51 9.92
C GLU A 330 13.45 -8.93 11.10
N ALA A 331 12.16 -9.20 10.87
CA ALA A 331 11.23 -9.57 11.93
C ALA A 331 10.09 -10.47 11.45
N ILE A 332 9.64 -11.35 12.34
CA ILE A 332 8.40 -12.12 12.22
C ILE A 332 7.45 -11.64 13.30
N THR A 333 6.28 -11.13 12.93
CA THR A 333 5.25 -10.76 13.89
C THR A 333 4.15 -11.82 13.92
N LEU A 334 3.93 -12.43 15.09
CA LEU A 334 2.84 -13.37 15.32
C LEU A 334 1.63 -12.66 15.94
N TYR A 335 0.59 -12.43 15.14
CA TYR A 335 -0.69 -11.92 15.60
C TYR A 335 -1.67 -13.07 15.89
N THR A 336 -2.42 -13.09 16.98
CA THR A 336 -2.37 -12.19 18.14
C THR A 336 -2.80 -13.00 19.36
N PRO A 337 -2.28 -12.69 20.56
CA PRO A 337 -2.84 -13.19 21.81
C PRO A 337 -4.24 -12.71 22.12
N ILE A 338 -4.69 -11.62 21.51
CA ILE A 338 -6.02 -11.06 21.75
C ILE A 338 -6.78 -10.99 20.43
N PRO A 339 -7.25 -12.13 19.87
CA PRO A 339 -8.16 -12.11 18.73
C PRO A 339 -9.50 -11.49 19.14
N TRP A 340 -10.21 -10.91 18.19
CA TRP A 340 -11.52 -10.31 18.46
C TRP A 340 -12.49 -11.31 19.13
N GLY A 341 -13.20 -10.84 20.16
CA GLY A 341 -14.09 -11.68 20.98
C GLY A 341 -13.37 -12.77 21.78
N PHE A 342 -12.03 -12.71 21.87
CA PHE A 342 -11.15 -13.72 22.44
C PHE A 342 -11.34 -15.12 21.84
N ARG A 343 -11.80 -15.17 20.60
CA ARG A 343 -12.22 -16.39 19.90
C ARG A 343 -10.99 -17.11 19.35
N HIS A 344 -10.72 -18.32 19.85
CA HIS A 344 -9.64 -19.19 19.40
C HIS A 344 -10.25 -20.41 18.70
N ARG A 345 -9.87 -20.64 17.44
CA ARG A 345 -10.25 -21.84 16.69
C ARG A 345 -9.25 -22.96 16.96
N TYR A 346 -9.74 -24.19 17.07
CA TYR A 346 -8.90 -25.38 17.17
C TYR A 346 -9.52 -26.54 16.40
N LYS A 347 -8.69 -27.51 16.01
CA LYS A 347 -9.10 -28.79 15.45
C LYS A 347 -9.21 -29.83 16.57
N ASP A 348 -10.36 -30.49 16.67
CA ASP A 348 -10.53 -31.63 17.57
C ASP A 348 -10.00 -32.89 16.89
N GLU A 349 -9.00 -33.54 17.48
CA GLU A 349 -8.40 -34.75 16.89
C GLU A 349 -9.38 -35.92 16.83
N ALA A 350 -10.31 -36.01 17.79
CA ALA A 350 -11.24 -37.13 17.88
C ALA A 350 -12.32 -37.08 16.78
N THR A 351 -12.72 -35.89 16.35
CA THR A 351 -13.74 -35.73 15.29
C THR A 351 -13.17 -35.28 13.95
N GLY A 352 -12.03 -34.60 13.95
CA GLY A 352 -11.45 -33.94 12.78
C GLY A 352 -12.05 -32.57 12.47
N ASP A 353 -13.04 -32.11 13.26
CA ASP A 353 -13.76 -30.86 13.03
C ASP A 353 -13.08 -29.65 13.68
N TYR A 354 -13.40 -28.46 13.18
CA TYR A 354 -13.04 -27.21 13.82
C TYR A 354 -14.06 -26.81 14.89
N SER A 355 -13.57 -26.36 16.03
CA SER A 355 -14.35 -25.81 17.14
C SER A 355 -13.78 -24.48 17.60
N TYR A 356 -14.59 -23.69 18.31
CA TYR A 356 -14.19 -22.41 18.89
C TYR A 356 -14.25 -22.44 20.41
N ILE A 357 -13.32 -21.72 21.04
CA ILE A 357 -13.30 -21.48 22.47
C ILE A 357 -12.89 -20.04 22.76
N ASN A 358 -13.46 -19.45 23.80
CA ASN A 358 -13.19 -18.06 24.16
C ASN A 358 -12.33 -18.01 25.42
N TRP A 359 -11.18 -17.35 25.33
CA TRP A 359 -10.23 -17.21 26.43
C TRP A 359 -9.89 -15.75 26.68
N ALA A 360 -10.62 -15.12 27.60
CA ALA A 360 -10.33 -13.74 27.99
C ALA A 360 -8.89 -13.62 28.54
N PRO A 361 -8.11 -12.56 28.19
CA PRO A 361 -6.71 -12.42 28.61
C PRO A 361 -6.47 -12.49 30.12
N SER A 362 -7.45 -12.09 30.93
CA SER A 362 -7.41 -12.14 32.39
C SER A 362 -7.73 -13.52 33.00
N SER A 363 -8.16 -14.50 32.19
CA SER A 363 -8.59 -15.82 32.67
C SER A 363 -7.41 -16.75 33.00
N LYS A 364 -7.65 -17.71 33.89
CA LYS A 364 -6.66 -18.75 34.23
C LYS A 364 -6.41 -19.67 33.04
N GLU A 365 -7.46 -19.93 32.26
CA GLU A 365 -7.47 -20.74 31.06
C GLU A 365 -6.59 -20.11 29.99
N PHE A 366 -6.74 -18.82 29.71
CA PHE A 366 -5.87 -18.08 28.80
C PHE A 366 -4.40 -18.21 29.21
N LYS A 367 -4.07 -17.89 30.46
CA LYS A 367 -2.71 -17.99 30.98
C LYS A 367 -2.16 -19.41 30.80
N LYS A 368 -2.92 -20.43 31.15
CA LYS A 368 -2.50 -21.83 31.00
C LYS A 368 -2.22 -22.17 29.53
N MET A 369 -3.16 -21.87 28.65
CA MET A 369 -3.10 -22.25 27.24
C MET A 369 -2.00 -21.52 26.49
N TRP A 370 -1.84 -20.22 26.73
CA TRP A 370 -0.75 -19.44 26.14
C TRP A 370 0.62 -19.85 26.67
N ASN A 371 0.75 -20.27 27.93
CA ASN A 371 2.03 -20.84 28.40
C ASN A 371 2.37 -22.16 27.67
N ILE A 372 1.39 -23.04 27.46
CA ILE A 372 1.59 -24.29 26.70
C ILE A 372 2.05 -23.96 25.27
N PHE A 373 1.34 -23.06 24.59
CA PHE A 373 1.67 -22.65 23.23
C PHE A 373 3.04 -21.97 23.14
N LEU A 374 3.33 -20.97 23.98
CA LEU A 374 4.60 -20.26 23.95
C LEU A 374 5.79 -21.19 24.27
N THR A 375 5.61 -22.20 25.12
CA THR A 375 6.68 -23.18 25.39
C THR A 375 7.00 -23.98 24.12
N ASP A 376 5.99 -24.50 23.43
CA ASP A 376 6.16 -25.27 22.20
C ASP A 376 6.70 -24.40 21.05
N PHE A 377 6.12 -23.20 20.89
CA PHE A 377 6.52 -22.26 19.85
C PHE A 377 7.95 -21.75 20.03
N LYS A 378 8.37 -21.50 21.28
CA LYS A 378 9.77 -21.15 21.57
C LYS A 378 10.73 -22.25 21.08
N PHE A 379 10.44 -23.51 21.41
CA PHE A 379 11.26 -24.64 20.97
C PHE A 379 11.31 -24.74 19.43
N HIS A 380 10.17 -24.57 18.76
CA HIS A 380 10.08 -24.54 17.30
C HIS A 380 10.94 -23.42 16.70
N LEU A 381 10.80 -22.18 17.19
CA LEU A 381 11.57 -21.04 16.72
C LEU A 381 13.07 -21.16 16.99
N GLU A 382 13.49 -21.75 18.11
CA GLU A 382 14.90 -22.02 18.40
C GLU A 382 15.48 -23.02 17.38
N ALA A 383 14.74 -24.08 17.06
CA ALA A 383 15.15 -25.05 16.05
C ALA A 383 15.30 -24.41 14.65
N LYS A 384 14.50 -23.39 14.34
CA LYS A 384 14.57 -22.62 13.10
C LYS A 384 15.53 -21.43 13.14
N SER A 385 16.11 -21.12 14.31
CA SER A 385 16.90 -19.90 14.56
C SER A 385 16.13 -18.59 14.30
N TRP A 386 14.82 -18.60 14.57
CA TRP A 386 13.92 -17.47 14.35
C TRP A 386 13.47 -16.76 15.63
N LEU A 387 13.80 -17.30 16.82
CA LEU A 387 13.34 -16.75 18.10
C LEU A 387 13.74 -15.27 18.27
N ASP A 388 14.99 -14.93 17.94
CA ASP A 388 15.54 -13.59 18.15
C ASP A 388 14.88 -12.52 17.26
N ILE A 389 14.23 -12.90 16.17
CA ILE A 389 13.54 -11.97 15.26
C ILE A 389 12.02 -12.06 15.40
N THR A 390 11.50 -12.89 16.31
CA THR A 390 10.05 -13.06 16.49
C THR A 390 9.49 -12.10 17.52
N TYR A 391 8.42 -11.40 17.15
CA TYR A 391 7.62 -10.52 17.98
C TYR A 391 6.23 -11.13 18.20
N ILE A 392 5.74 -11.07 19.44
CA ILE A 392 4.32 -11.29 19.72
C ILE A 392 3.59 -9.97 19.43
N GLY A 393 2.73 -9.99 18.43
CA GLY A 393 1.98 -8.82 17.96
C GLY A 393 0.69 -8.62 18.74
N ILE A 394 0.56 -7.48 19.39
CA ILE A 394 -0.67 -7.04 20.08
C ILE A 394 -1.16 -5.77 19.37
N ASN A 395 -2.47 -5.59 19.27
CA ASN A 395 -3.05 -4.38 18.69
C ASN A 395 -4.05 -3.76 19.67
N GLU A 396 -4.66 -2.63 19.29
CA GLU A 396 -5.60 -1.86 20.10
C GLU A 396 -6.71 -2.71 20.73
N ASN A 397 -6.61 -2.89 22.04
CA ASN A 397 -7.61 -3.52 22.91
C ASN A 397 -7.71 -2.68 24.20
N PRO A 398 -8.80 -2.83 24.99
CA PRO A 398 -8.88 -2.24 26.33
C PRO A 398 -7.58 -2.46 27.13
N MET A 399 -7.10 -1.41 27.80
CA MET A 399 -5.79 -1.42 28.47
C MET A 399 -5.60 -2.59 29.45
N GLU A 400 -6.65 -2.97 30.19
CA GLU A 400 -6.61 -4.11 31.12
C GLU A 400 -6.31 -5.43 30.40
N GLU A 401 -6.89 -5.63 29.22
CA GLU A 401 -6.71 -6.83 28.40
C GLU A 401 -5.32 -6.86 27.77
N THR A 402 -4.87 -5.71 27.24
CA THR A 402 -3.53 -5.51 26.70
C THR A 402 -2.47 -5.83 27.76
N LEU A 403 -2.58 -5.25 28.96
CA LEU A 403 -1.66 -5.53 30.06
C LEU A 403 -1.72 -6.98 30.52
N ALA A 404 -2.90 -7.59 30.58
CA ALA A 404 -3.05 -9.00 30.95
C ALA A 404 -2.32 -9.92 29.96
N ALA A 405 -2.48 -9.71 28.65
CA ALA A 405 -1.76 -10.48 27.64
C ALA A 405 -0.25 -10.26 27.70
N ILE A 406 0.21 -9.01 27.79
CA ILE A 406 1.64 -8.67 27.95
C ILE A 406 2.22 -9.38 29.17
N ASN A 407 1.49 -9.38 30.31
CA ASN A 407 1.92 -10.06 31.52
C ASN A 407 2.03 -11.57 31.33
N VAL A 408 1.14 -12.22 30.57
CA VAL A 408 1.28 -13.66 30.28
C VAL A 408 2.54 -13.91 29.44
N VAL A 409 2.76 -13.13 28.39
CA VAL A 409 3.94 -13.26 27.50
C VAL A 409 5.25 -13.03 28.27
N ARG A 410 5.36 -11.91 29.00
CA ARG A 410 6.58 -11.55 29.74
C ARG A 410 6.88 -12.47 30.92
N ASN A 411 5.85 -13.02 31.58
CA ASN A 411 6.04 -13.98 32.66
C ASN A 411 6.38 -15.39 32.17
N HIS A 412 6.08 -15.73 30.92
CA HIS A 412 6.50 -16.99 30.31
C HIS A 412 8.02 -17.03 30.17
N ASP A 413 8.60 -16.05 29.45
CA ASP A 413 10.03 -15.91 29.26
C ASP A 413 10.42 -14.48 28.86
N LYS A 414 11.63 -14.04 29.21
CA LYS A 414 12.18 -12.73 28.84
C LYS A 414 12.64 -12.65 27.40
N CYS A 415 12.81 -13.78 26.70
CA CYS A 415 13.22 -13.81 25.30
C CYS A 415 12.17 -13.21 24.35
N TRP A 416 10.89 -13.19 24.74
CA TRP A 416 9.82 -12.71 23.89
C TRP A 416 9.91 -11.22 23.66
N LYS A 417 9.98 -10.82 22.39
CA LYS A 417 9.77 -9.44 21.97
C LYS A 417 8.27 -9.18 21.78
N ILE A 418 7.84 -7.96 22.08
CA ILE A 418 6.45 -7.54 21.90
C ILE A 418 6.42 -6.29 21.00
N THR A 419 5.60 -6.36 19.95
CA THR A 419 5.22 -5.21 19.13
C THR A 419 3.77 -4.84 19.42
N TYR A 420 3.50 -3.55 19.48
CA TYR A 420 2.16 -3.02 19.69
C TYR A 420 1.88 -1.84 18.76
N ALA A 421 0.72 -1.83 18.13
CA ALA A 421 0.17 -0.67 17.43
C ALA A 421 -1.02 -0.11 18.23
N GLY A 422 -1.01 1.19 18.48
CA GLY A 422 -2.09 1.88 19.17
C GLY A 422 -1.72 3.28 19.66
N ASN A 423 -2.63 3.90 20.42
CA ASN A 423 -2.38 5.16 21.13
C ASN A 423 -1.22 5.04 22.12
N TRP A 424 -0.52 6.15 22.37
CA TRP A 424 0.51 6.23 23.41
C TRP A 424 -0.06 6.05 24.81
N HIS A 425 0.61 5.18 25.57
CA HIS A 425 0.33 4.94 26.98
C HIS A 425 1.64 4.76 27.73
N LYS A 426 1.84 5.56 28.77
CA LYS A 426 3.06 5.54 29.58
C LYS A 426 3.27 4.19 30.27
N GLU A 427 2.19 3.49 30.59
CA GLU A 427 2.16 2.17 31.19
C GLU A 427 2.77 1.09 30.28
N LEU A 428 2.73 1.30 28.97
CA LEU A 428 3.23 0.34 27.97
C LEU A 428 4.69 0.58 27.57
N ASP A 429 5.22 1.80 27.74
CA ASP A 429 6.53 2.20 27.23
C ASP A 429 7.67 1.25 27.67
N GLY A 430 7.70 0.89 28.96
CA GLY A 430 8.70 -0.03 29.50
C GLY A 430 8.52 -1.49 29.08
N LEU A 431 7.35 -1.86 28.56
CA LEU A 431 6.90 -3.24 28.35
C LEU A 431 6.99 -3.70 26.89
N LEU A 432 7.23 -2.80 25.94
CA LEU A 432 7.20 -3.06 24.51
C LEU A 432 8.59 -2.88 23.88
N ASP A 433 8.99 -3.79 23.00
CA ASP A 433 10.25 -3.69 22.25
C ASP A 433 10.09 -2.81 21.00
N ASP A 434 8.90 -2.85 20.42
CA ASP A 434 8.47 -2.09 19.26
C ASP A 434 7.09 -1.48 19.50
N TYR A 435 6.90 -0.20 19.15
CA TYR A 435 5.67 0.53 19.42
C TYR A 435 5.33 1.46 18.25
N SER A 436 4.23 1.18 17.56
CA SER A 436 3.68 2.05 16.52
C SER A 436 2.56 2.94 17.07
N PHE A 437 2.77 4.25 17.04
CA PHE A 437 1.79 5.21 17.54
C PHE A 437 0.78 5.61 16.47
N LEU A 438 -0.50 5.68 16.84
CA LEU A 438 -1.51 6.29 15.98
C LEU A 438 -1.17 7.78 15.81
N TYR A 439 -1.11 8.25 14.56
CA TYR A 439 -0.90 9.67 14.30
C TYR A 439 -1.92 10.54 15.04
N GLY A 440 -1.43 11.51 15.82
CA GLY A 440 -2.21 12.41 16.67
C GLY A 440 -2.35 11.94 18.12
N GLU A 441 -2.04 10.68 18.41
CA GLU A 441 -2.09 10.05 19.75
C GLU A 441 -0.69 9.56 20.18
N GLU A 442 0.34 10.25 19.71
CA GLU A 442 1.74 9.90 19.93
C GLU A 442 2.36 10.51 21.21
N PRO A 443 3.49 9.97 21.71
CA PRO A 443 4.26 10.63 22.77
C PRO A 443 4.77 12.01 22.37
N THR A 444 5.17 12.81 23.37
CA THR A 444 5.98 14.00 23.09
C THR A 444 7.33 13.62 22.47
N ILE A 445 7.93 14.52 21.69
CA ILE A 445 9.28 14.30 21.11
C ILE A 445 10.32 13.97 22.19
N ALA A 446 10.19 14.53 23.39
CA ALA A 446 11.08 14.24 24.52
C ALA A 446 10.92 12.80 25.03
N GLU A 447 9.68 12.32 25.15
CA GLU A 447 9.39 10.93 25.53
C GLU A 447 9.85 9.95 24.45
N GLN A 448 9.58 10.25 23.17
CA GLN A 448 10.08 9.43 22.05
C GLN A 448 11.61 9.35 22.06
N LYS A 449 12.31 10.47 22.28
CA LYS A 449 13.77 10.47 22.40
C LYS A 449 14.27 9.64 23.59
N ALA A 450 13.57 9.69 24.72
CA ALA A 450 13.90 8.88 25.88
C ALA A 450 13.71 7.38 25.60
N ARG A 451 12.64 7.01 24.91
CA ARG A 451 12.38 5.63 24.45
C ARG A 451 13.47 5.16 23.49
N ALA A 452 13.79 5.92 22.45
CA ALA A 452 14.84 5.59 21.48
C ALA A 452 16.22 5.38 22.14
N ALA A 453 16.55 6.16 23.18
CA ALA A 453 17.80 5.99 23.94
C ALA A 453 17.92 4.64 24.68
N THR A 454 16.81 3.90 24.82
CA THR A 454 16.81 2.53 25.38
C THR A 454 17.03 1.44 24.33
N GLY A 455 17.19 1.79 23.05
CA GLY A 455 17.36 0.84 21.94
C GLY A 455 16.06 0.18 21.49
N ARG A 456 14.90 0.67 21.96
CA ARG A 456 13.58 0.23 21.52
C ARG A 456 13.17 0.96 20.26
N THR A 457 12.37 0.28 19.45
CA THR A 457 11.91 0.79 18.16
C THR A 457 10.57 1.50 18.31
N SER A 458 10.38 2.57 17.54
CA SER A 458 9.12 3.30 17.46
C SER A 458 8.79 3.68 16.02
N THR A 459 7.54 3.46 15.63
CA THR A 459 6.99 3.89 14.34
C THR A 459 5.75 4.77 14.54
N VAL A 460 5.25 5.35 13.46
CA VAL A 460 3.92 5.94 13.41
C VAL A 460 3.05 5.12 12.45
N TYR A 461 1.75 5.05 12.67
CA TYR A 461 0.82 4.50 11.70
C TYR A 461 -0.41 5.40 11.48
N VAL A 462 -1.06 5.14 10.36
CA VAL A 462 -2.40 5.62 10.02
C VAL A 462 -3.26 4.42 9.63
N CYS A 463 -4.56 4.54 9.82
CA CYS A 463 -5.56 3.53 9.45
C CYS A 463 -6.80 4.26 8.89
N CYS A 464 -8.02 3.77 9.15
CA CYS A 464 -9.24 4.52 8.89
C CYS A 464 -9.28 5.90 9.61
N ASN A 465 -8.40 6.11 10.60
CA ASN A 465 -8.09 7.39 11.25
C ASN A 465 -6.56 7.66 11.19
N PRO A 466 -6.10 8.91 11.10
CA PRO A 466 -6.86 10.14 10.85
C PRO A 466 -7.41 10.22 9.41
N PRO A 467 -8.33 11.14 9.11
CA PRO A 467 -8.68 11.45 7.72
C PRO A 467 -7.50 12.03 6.93
N ILE A 468 -6.58 12.73 7.60
CA ILE A 468 -5.42 13.39 7.01
C ILE A 468 -4.31 13.53 8.07
N PRO A 469 -3.04 13.22 7.76
CA PRO A 469 -2.56 12.65 6.50
C PRO A 469 -2.95 11.17 6.38
N ASN A 470 -3.15 10.67 5.17
CA ASN A 470 -3.38 9.25 4.93
C ASN A 470 -2.96 8.78 3.53
N ASN A 471 -3.18 7.49 3.26
CA ASN A 471 -2.94 6.82 1.99
C ASN A 471 -4.24 6.22 1.42
N PHE A 472 -5.36 6.93 1.52
CA PHE A 472 -6.58 6.55 0.82
C PHE A 472 -6.47 6.89 -0.67
N VAL A 473 -7.26 6.25 -1.55
CA VAL A 473 -7.20 6.52 -3.01
C VAL A 473 -7.53 7.98 -3.37
N PHE A 474 -8.19 8.71 -2.47
CA PHE A 474 -8.53 10.12 -2.63
C PHE A 474 -7.58 11.07 -1.88
N SER A 475 -6.64 10.56 -1.09
CA SER A 475 -5.63 11.38 -0.41
C SER A 475 -4.69 12.01 -1.46
N PRO A 476 -4.37 13.30 -1.35
CA PRO A 476 -3.26 13.91 -2.07
C PRO A 476 -2.00 13.04 -1.99
N PRO A 477 -1.42 12.60 -3.13
CA PRO A 477 -0.27 11.69 -3.17
C PRO A 477 0.93 12.13 -2.33
N ILE A 478 1.14 13.45 -2.20
CA ILE A 478 2.21 14.02 -1.36
C ILE A 478 2.11 13.63 0.12
N GLU A 479 0.92 13.30 0.63
CA GLU A 479 0.74 12.85 2.02
C GLU A 479 1.54 11.58 2.31
N GLY A 480 1.58 10.63 1.36
CA GLY A 480 2.36 9.40 1.51
C GLY A 480 3.87 9.66 1.64
N ARG A 481 4.40 10.61 0.87
CA ARG A 481 5.80 11.04 0.99
C ARG A 481 6.04 11.84 2.27
N TRP A 482 5.09 12.68 2.66
CA TRP A 482 5.16 13.54 3.84
C TRP A 482 5.29 12.74 5.14
N ILE A 483 4.63 11.57 5.24
CA ILE A 483 4.71 10.71 6.43
C ILE A 483 6.16 10.39 6.80
N SER A 484 7.04 10.07 5.84
CA SER A 484 8.45 9.80 6.15
C SER A 484 9.23 11.04 6.59
N TRP A 485 8.81 12.24 6.16
CA TRP A 485 9.37 13.49 6.69
C TRP A 485 8.94 13.76 8.13
N TYR A 486 7.70 13.38 8.48
CA TYR A 486 7.22 13.39 9.86
C TYR A 486 7.99 12.40 10.73
N VAL A 487 8.23 11.17 10.24
CA VAL A 487 9.08 10.15 10.87
C VAL A 487 10.47 10.72 11.19
N MET A 488 11.14 11.35 10.22
CA MET A 488 12.45 11.99 10.43
C MET A 488 12.41 13.10 11.49
N ALA A 489 11.33 13.89 11.53
CA ALA A 489 11.20 15.03 12.42
C ALA A 489 10.96 14.65 13.88
N TYR A 490 10.20 13.57 14.12
CA TYR A 490 9.97 13.03 15.46
C TYR A 490 11.11 12.13 15.97
N GLY A 491 11.94 11.63 15.06
CA GLY A 491 12.94 10.61 15.39
C GLY A 491 12.32 9.25 15.61
N TYR A 492 11.34 8.90 14.77
CA TYR A 492 10.84 7.53 14.63
C TYR A 492 11.73 6.73 13.68
N ASP A 493 11.65 5.41 13.78
CA ASP A 493 12.42 4.46 12.97
C ASP A 493 11.75 4.17 11.62
N GLY A 494 10.44 4.42 11.50
CA GLY A 494 9.72 4.21 10.25
C GLY A 494 8.20 4.33 10.37
N PHE A 495 7.49 3.58 9.52
CA PHE A 495 6.04 3.66 9.33
C PHE A 495 5.41 2.28 9.27
N LEU A 496 4.24 2.16 9.90
CA LEU A 496 3.39 0.98 9.83
C LEU A 496 2.07 1.33 9.15
N ARG A 497 1.50 0.38 8.42
CA ARG A 497 0.10 0.43 7.97
C ARG A 497 -0.50 -0.96 8.03
N TRP A 498 -1.74 -1.04 8.50
CA TRP A 498 -2.38 -2.32 8.84
C TRP A 498 -2.71 -3.21 7.64
N ALA A 499 -2.64 -2.71 6.41
CA ALA A 499 -3.02 -3.49 5.25
C ALA A 499 -2.16 -3.19 4.02
N TYR A 500 -1.40 -4.21 3.61
CA TYR A 500 -0.71 -4.29 2.33
C TYR A 500 -1.68 -4.66 1.20
N ASP A 501 -2.52 -5.67 1.43
CA ASP A 501 -3.20 -6.46 0.39
C ASP A 501 -4.55 -7.08 0.83
N ALA A 502 -5.23 -6.53 1.84
CA ALA A 502 -6.57 -6.97 2.26
C ALA A 502 -7.66 -6.47 1.29
N TRP A 503 -7.57 -6.90 0.03
CA TRP A 503 -8.37 -6.40 -1.10
C TRP A 503 -9.88 -6.56 -0.91
N PRO A 504 -10.69 -5.58 -1.36
CA PRO A 504 -12.12 -5.80 -1.59
C PRO A 504 -12.36 -6.73 -2.79
N GLU A 505 -13.63 -7.08 -3.05
CA GLU A 505 -14.05 -8.00 -4.12
C GLU A 505 -13.39 -7.72 -5.48
N ASP A 506 -13.31 -6.45 -5.86
CA ASP A 506 -12.86 -6.00 -7.17
C ASP A 506 -11.90 -4.82 -7.04
N ALA A 507 -10.79 -5.04 -6.33
CA ALA A 507 -9.80 -4.02 -6.05
C ALA A 507 -9.33 -3.25 -7.29
N ASP A 508 -9.29 -3.90 -8.46
CA ASP A 508 -8.86 -3.30 -9.72
C ASP A 508 -9.76 -2.16 -10.23
N ARG A 509 -11.02 -2.10 -9.80
CA ARG A 509 -12.03 -1.15 -10.29
C ARG A 509 -12.77 -0.42 -9.17
N ASP A 510 -12.92 -1.04 -8.02
CA ASP A 510 -13.64 -0.50 -6.87
C ASP A 510 -12.82 -0.66 -5.59
N ALA A 511 -12.31 0.46 -5.07
CA ALA A 511 -11.47 0.49 -3.88
C ALA A 511 -12.28 0.51 -2.57
N ARG A 512 -13.61 0.47 -2.65
CA ARG A 512 -14.50 0.49 -1.48
C ARG A 512 -14.57 -0.89 -0.84
N HIS A 513 -14.57 -0.92 0.49
CA HIS A 513 -14.63 -2.15 1.30
C HIS A 513 -15.96 -2.31 2.06
N GLY A 514 -16.72 -1.22 2.22
CA GLY A 514 -18.02 -1.18 2.90
C GLY A 514 -17.97 -0.48 4.26
N SER A 515 -16.86 -0.61 4.99
CA SER A 515 -16.72 -0.07 6.36
C SER A 515 -15.78 1.13 6.50
N TRP A 516 -14.85 1.35 5.57
CA TRP A 516 -13.85 2.42 5.69
C TRP A 516 -13.66 3.21 4.40
N ALA A 517 -12.86 4.29 4.50
CA ALA A 517 -12.41 5.06 3.36
C ALA A 517 -11.74 4.17 2.30
N ALA A 518 -12.07 4.41 1.03
CA ALA A 518 -11.58 3.60 -0.09
C ALA A 518 -10.04 3.61 -0.17
N GLY A 519 -9.45 2.43 -0.32
CA GLY A 519 -8.00 2.23 -0.24
C GLY A 519 -7.43 2.07 1.17
N ASP A 520 -8.26 2.05 2.23
CA ASP A 520 -7.76 1.73 3.58
C ASP A 520 -7.17 0.32 3.64
N CYS A 521 -7.82 -0.65 2.99
CA CYS A 521 -7.46 -2.07 3.12
C CYS A 521 -6.31 -2.54 2.23
N TYR A 522 -5.65 -1.67 1.45
CA TYR A 522 -4.51 -2.09 0.62
C TYR A 522 -3.65 -0.92 0.14
N MET A 523 -2.36 -1.21 -0.04
CA MET A 523 -1.37 -0.30 -0.61
C MET A 523 -0.88 -0.75 -1.99
N VAL A 524 -1.20 -1.97 -2.41
CA VAL A 524 -0.82 -2.53 -3.72
C VAL A 524 -1.99 -3.27 -4.35
N TYR A 525 -1.99 -3.39 -5.67
CA TYR A 525 -3.06 -4.05 -6.42
C TYR A 525 -2.74 -5.52 -6.73
N PRO A 526 -3.76 -6.34 -7.05
CA PRO A 526 -3.57 -7.73 -7.44
C PRO A 526 -2.53 -7.93 -8.55
N GLY A 527 -1.76 -9.00 -8.43
CA GLY A 527 -0.64 -9.31 -9.32
C GLY A 527 0.66 -8.54 -9.01
N GLY A 528 0.76 -7.91 -7.82
CA GLY A 528 1.95 -7.14 -7.44
C GLY A 528 2.08 -5.83 -8.22
N LYS A 529 0.95 -5.24 -8.63
CA LYS A 529 0.92 -3.97 -9.36
C LYS A 529 1.05 -2.81 -8.36
N SER A 530 1.98 -1.90 -8.64
CA SER A 530 2.18 -0.67 -7.88
C SER A 530 1.03 0.33 -8.12
N CYS A 531 1.08 1.45 -7.41
CA CYS A 531 0.17 2.57 -7.56
C CYS A 531 0.82 3.88 -7.13
N ILE A 532 0.13 4.99 -7.38
CA ILE A 532 0.61 6.31 -7.00
C ILE A 532 0.95 6.37 -5.51
N ARG A 533 0.05 5.92 -4.63
CA ARG A 533 0.24 6.00 -3.17
C ARG A 533 1.46 5.21 -2.69
N PHE A 534 1.67 4.03 -3.25
CA PHE A 534 2.81 3.17 -2.92
C PHE A 534 4.14 3.80 -3.35
N GLU A 535 4.24 4.32 -4.57
CA GLU A 535 5.45 4.98 -5.05
C GLU A 535 5.75 6.27 -4.28
N LYS A 536 4.72 7.03 -3.88
CA LYS A 536 4.94 8.24 -3.05
C LYS A 536 5.38 7.93 -1.63
N MET A 537 4.84 6.89 -1.00
CA MET A 537 5.36 6.39 0.27
C MET A 537 6.83 5.97 0.11
N ARG A 538 7.16 5.22 -0.94
CA ARG A 538 8.53 4.78 -1.24
C ARG A 538 9.49 5.96 -1.45
N GLU A 539 9.07 7.03 -2.12
CA GLU A 539 9.88 8.26 -2.22
C GLU A 539 10.21 8.86 -0.84
N GLY A 540 9.26 8.84 0.09
CA GLY A 540 9.48 9.29 1.47
C GLY A 540 10.51 8.44 2.20
N ILE A 541 10.44 7.12 2.03
CA ILE A 541 11.41 6.17 2.60
C ILE A 541 12.82 6.46 2.05
N VAL A 542 12.94 6.70 0.75
CA VAL A 542 14.22 7.06 0.13
C VAL A 542 14.75 8.40 0.67
N ASP A 543 13.88 9.39 0.88
CA ASP A 543 14.27 10.66 1.51
C ASP A 543 14.85 10.43 2.92
N PHE A 544 14.21 9.57 3.72
CA PHE A 544 14.70 9.19 5.05
C PHE A 544 16.09 8.54 4.98
N GLU A 545 16.29 7.57 4.09
CA GLU A 545 17.58 6.88 3.95
C GLU A 545 18.69 7.86 3.56
N LYS A 546 18.40 8.80 2.65
CA LYS A 546 19.36 9.85 2.28
C LYS A 546 19.71 10.71 3.48
N VAL A 547 18.73 11.19 4.25
CA VAL A 547 19.00 12.02 5.43
C VAL A 547 19.83 11.27 6.47
N ARG A 548 19.53 10.00 6.73
CA ARG A 548 20.31 9.14 7.63
C ARG A 548 21.77 9.03 7.18
N ILE A 549 21.99 8.67 5.91
CA ILE A 549 23.34 8.53 5.34
C ILE A 549 24.10 9.85 5.37
N LEU A 550 23.45 10.96 5.00
CA LEU A 550 24.08 12.28 5.02
C LEU A 550 24.41 12.76 6.44
N ARG A 551 23.62 12.41 7.47
CA ARG A 551 23.96 12.66 8.87
C ARG A 551 25.24 11.94 9.27
N GLU A 552 25.38 10.66 8.93
CA GLU A 552 26.58 9.85 9.19
C GLU A 552 27.81 10.42 8.48
N LEU A 553 27.69 10.73 7.18
CA LEU A 553 28.78 11.32 6.39
C LEU A 553 29.17 12.71 6.90
N THR A 554 28.21 13.54 7.29
CA THR A 554 28.46 14.88 7.84
C THR A 554 29.27 14.78 9.14
N ALA A 555 28.90 13.86 10.03
CA ALA A 555 29.63 13.61 11.29
C ALA A 555 31.08 13.14 11.05
N GLN A 556 31.32 12.35 9.99
CA GLN A 556 32.65 11.85 9.65
C GLN A 556 33.51 12.83 8.84
N SER A 557 32.90 13.83 8.18
CA SER A 557 33.60 14.70 7.22
C SER A 557 34.39 15.85 7.86
N GLY A 558 33.99 16.33 9.05
CA GLY A 558 34.49 17.58 9.62
C GLY A 558 34.17 18.85 8.79
N ASN A 559 33.36 18.75 7.72
CA ASN A 559 33.05 19.85 6.82
C ASN A 559 32.07 20.84 7.47
N ALA A 560 32.55 22.04 7.81
CA ALA A 560 31.75 23.08 8.48
C ALA A 560 30.52 23.53 7.67
N GLN A 561 30.60 23.53 6.34
CA GLN A 561 29.46 23.89 5.48
C GLN A 561 28.39 22.78 5.50
N ALA A 562 28.81 21.51 5.48
CA ALA A 562 27.90 20.38 5.61
C ALA A 562 27.21 20.39 6.99
N GLN A 563 27.95 20.67 8.07
CA GLN A 563 27.37 20.85 9.41
C GLN A 563 26.35 22.00 9.46
N GLY A 564 26.64 23.11 8.79
CA GLY A 564 25.72 24.24 8.66
C GLY A 564 24.42 23.88 7.93
N LEU A 565 24.51 23.15 6.81
CA LEU A 565 23.33 22.68 6.07
C LEU A 565 22.55 21.61 6.84
N LEU A 566 23.21 20.70 7.56
CA LEU A 566 22.54 19.72 8.39
C LEU A 566 21.72 20.40 9.49
N LYS A 567 22.28 21.44 10.14
CA LYS A 567 21.53 22.26 11.10
C LYS A 567 20.32 22.95 10.46
N GLN A 568 20.44 23.43 9.22
CA GLN A 568 19.31 24.00 8.47
C GLN A 568 18.25 22.94 8.15
N LEU A 569 18.66 21.72 7.81
CA LEU A 569 17.75 20.60 7.59
C LEU A 569 16.98 20.27 8.87
N ASP A 570 17.66 20.17 10.01
CA ASP A 570 17.02 19.89 11.30
C ASP A 570 16.04 21.00 11.72
N GLN A 571 16.38 22.27 11.45
CA GLN A 571 15.46 23.40 11.64
C GLN A 571 14.24 23.28 10.73
N HIS A 572 14.43 22.88 9.46
CA HIS A 572 13.34 22.67 8.51
C HIS A 572 12.45 21.49 8.91
N LEU A 573 13.02 20.38 9.37
CA LEU A 573 12.27 19.22 9.88
C LEU A 573 11.31 19.60 11.04
N SER A 574 11.67 20.59 11.86
CA SER A 574 10.84 21.04 12.99
C SER A 574 9.48 21.63 12.61
N ILE A 575 9.20 21.87 11.32
CA ILE A 575 7.90 22.35 10.85
C ILE A 575 6.89 21.22 10.65
N PHE A 576 7.35 20.00 10.35
CA PHE A 576 6.47 18.87 10.01
C PHE A 576 5.57 18.48 11.18
N PRO A 577 6.05 18.38 12.43
CA PRO A 577 5.19 18.15 13.61
C PRO A 577 4.09 19.20 13.83
N LYS A 578 4.27 20.40 13.26
CA LYS A 578 3.37 21.55 13.43
C LYS A 578 2.37 21.68 12.29
N GLU A 579 2.46 20.86 11.25
CA GLU A 579 1.48 20.86 10.16
C GLU A 579 0.16 20.24 10.63
N LYS A 580 -0.94 20.94 10.36
CA LYS A 580 -2.30 20.55 10.76
C LYS A 580 -3.33 20.84 9.67
N GLU A 581 -3.02 21.73 8.73
CA GLU A 581 -3.94 22.13 7.67
C GLU A 581 -3.82 21.22 6.45
N PHE A 582 -2.63 20.65 6.23
CA PHE A 582 -2.32 19.80 5.08
C PHE A 582 -2.79 20.44 3.76
N ASP A 583 -2.40 21.69 3.57
CA ASP A 583 -2.52 22.33 2.27
C ASP A 583 -1.53 21.66 1.30
N GLU A 584 -2.04 21.08 0.22
CA GLU A 584 -1.28 20.27 -0.75
C GLU A 584 -0.07 21.02 -1.30
N ASN A 585 -0.23 22.29 -1.68
CA ASN A 585 0.84 23.10 -2.26
C ASN A 585 1.92 23.40 -1.21
N LYS A 586 1.52 23.75 0.01
CA LYS A 586 2.42 24.01 1.14
C LYS A 586 3.23 22.78 1.53
N ILE A 587 2.60 21.62 1.68
CA ILE A 587 3.32 20.39 2.05
C ILE A 587 4.27 19.96 0.93
N SER A 588 3.86 20.09 -0.33
CA SER A 588 4.72 19.84 -1.49
C SER A 588 5.92 20.81 -1.53
N ALA A 589 5.70 22.09 -1.24
CA ALA A 589 6.78 23.08 -1.16
C ALA A 589 7.75 22.79 0.00
N ASN A 590 7.24 22.35 1.16
CA ASN A 590 8.05 21.99 2.31
C ASN A 590 8.94 20.77 2.02
N VAL A 591 8.39 19.71 1.41
CA VAL A 591 9.17 18.53 0.98
C VAL A 591 10.21 18.91 -0.07
N ARG A 592 9.85 19.73 -1.07
CA ARG A 592 10.79 20.23 -2.09
C ARG A 592 11.94 21.03 -1.48
N LYS A 593 11.65 21.91 -0.51
CA LYS A 593 12.68 22.69 0.19
C LYS A 593 13.64 21.80 0.98
N GLY A 594 13.13 20.79 1.69
CA GLY A 594 13.96 19.83 2.39
C GLY A 594 14.85 19.03 1.42
N ASN A 595 14.28 18.56 0.31
CA ASN A 595 15.02 17.87 -0.74
C ASN A 595 16.13 18.71 -1.37
N LEU A 596 15.94 20.03 -1.51
CA LEU A 596 17.00 20.93 -1.97
C LEU A 596 18.20 20.93 -1.00
N ILE A 597 17.95 20.95 0.31
CA ILE A 597 19.00 20.89 1.33
C ILE A 597 19.72 19.54 1.28
N ILE A 598 18.97 18.43 1.14
CA ILE A 598 19.53 17.07 0.96
C ILE A 598 20.47 17.01 -0.25
N ARG A 599 20.07 17.59 -1.39
CA ARG A 599 20.89 17.65 -2.60
C ARG A 599 22.19 18.41 -2.36
N GLN A 600 22.11 19.58 -1.74
CA GLN A 600 23.30 20.39 -1.42
C GLN A 600 24.25 19.70 -0.45
N LEU A 601 23.72 19.01 0.57
CA LEU A 601 24.50 18.17 1.48
C LEU A 601 25.21 17.04 0.72
N SER A 602 24.49 16.35 -0.14
CA SER A 602 25.00 15.26 -0.98
C SER A 602 26.16 15.71 -1.88
N ASP A 603 26.04 16.89 -2.50
CA ASP A 603 27.10 17.46 -3.36
C ASP A 603 28.36 17.80 -2.55
N LEU A 604 28.23 18.36 -1.34
CA LEU A 604 29.39 18.69 -0.49
C LEU A 604 30.10 17.45 0.08
N LEU A 605 29.38 16.34 0.23
CA LEU A 605 29.87 15.09 0.81
C LEU A 605 30.23 14.05 -0.24
N ALA A 606 30.13 14.42 -1.53
CA ALA A 606 30.61 13.60 -2.63
C ALA A 606 32.14 13.42 -2.48
N LYS A 607 32.59 12.19 -2.27
CA LYS A 607 34.01 11.80 -2.24
C LYS A 607 34.42 11.05 -3.49
#